data_AF-A0A2D8NAJ4-F1
#
_entry.id   AF-A0A2D8NAJ4-F1
#
_cell.length_a   1.000
_cell.length_b   1.000
_cell.length_c   1.000
_cell.angle_alpha   90.00
_cell.angle_beta   90.00
_cell.angle_gamma   90.00
#
_symmetry.space_group_name_H-M   'P 1'
#
loop_
_entity.id
_entity.type
_entity.pdbx_description
1 polymer ?
#
loop_
_entity_poly.entity_id
_entity_poly.type
_entity_poly.pdbx_seq_one_letter_code
_entity_poly.pdbx_strand_id
1 'polypeptide(L)' 'WGLSNGKSVKKTEEDAKRLFPKELWNKLHLQIIYYARAFSPARGWNIKNDIITKRVGRKSVLNKLNF' A
#
# COMPACT_ATOMS: atom_id res chain seq x y z
N TRP A 1 -3.78 1.21 2.46
CA TRP A 1 -4.39 -0.14 2.44
C TRP A 1 -4.66 -0.72 3.83
N GLY A 2 -4.85 0.12 4.86
CA GLY A 2 -5.27 -0.36 6.19
C GLY A 2 -4.26 -1.19 7.00
N LEU A 3 -3.05 -1.42 6.49
CA LEU A 3 -2.06 -2.30 7.14
C LEU A 3 -1.44 -1.69 8.41
N SER A 4 -1.32 -0.36 8.47
CA SER A 4 -0.86 0.37 9.64
C SER A 4 -1.41 1.80 9.63
N ASN A 5 -1.22 2.53 10.73
CA ASN A 5 -1.62 3.93 10.87
C ASN A 5 -0.62 4.92 10.24
N GLY A 6 0.58 4.48 9.88
CA GLY A 6 1.60 5.30 9.22
C GLY A 6 2.22 6.37 10.10
N LYS A 7 2.06 6.31 11.43
CA LYS A 7 2.62 7.30 12.37
C LYS A 7 4.15 7.23 12.46
N SER A 8 4.74 6.07 12.23
CA SER A 8 6.19 5.85 12.25
C SER A 8 6.56 4.68 11.36
N VAL A 9 7.74 4.77 10.73
CA VAL A 9 8.34 3.69 9.93
C VAL A 9 8.50 2.43 10.76
N LYS A 10 9.03 2.55 11.99
CA LYS A 10 9.24 1.42 12.90
C LYS A 10 7.93 0.68 13.20
N LYS A 11 6.85 1.42 13.46
CA LYS A 11 5.54 0.82 13.75
C LYS A 11 4.93 0.16 12.50
N THR A 12 5.09 0.80 11.35
CA THR A 12 4.60 0.26 10.07
C THR A 12 5.33 -1.04 9.70
N GLU A 13 6.63 -1.12 9.96
CA GLU A 13 7.43 -2.33 9.74
C GLU A 13 7.02 -3.47 10.68
N GLU A 14 6.83 -3.18 11.97
CA GLU A 14 6.36 -4.15 12.97
C GLU A 14 4.98 -4.71 12.60
N ASP A 15 4.04 -3.84 12.23
CA ASP A 15 2.69 -4.25 11.82
C ASP A 15 2.72 -5.11 10.55
N ALA A 16 3.55 -4.76 9.56
CA ALA A 16 3.71 -5.55 8.34
C ALA A 16 4.35 -6.93 8.62
N LYS A 17 5.40 -6.98 9.44
CA LYS A 17 6.06 -8.24 9.84
C LYS A 17 5.12 -9.17 10.62
N ARG A 18 4.17 -8.61 11.38
CA ARG A 18 3.13 -9.39 12.08
C ARG A 18 2.10 -9.99 11.12
N LEU A 19 1.80 -9.33 10.00
CA LEU A 19 0.76 -9.76 9.05
C LEU A 19 1.24 -10.82 8.05
N PHE A 20 2.55 -10.92 7.81
CA PHE A 20 3.11 -11.81 6.78
C PHE A 20 4.17 -12.77 7.34
N PRO A 21 4.18 -14.04 6.89
CA PRO A 21 5.24 -15.00 7.22
C PRO A 21 6.65 -14.48 6.87
N LYS A 22 7.63 -14.80 7.72
CA LYS A 22 9.02 -14.30 7.60
C LYS A 22 9.70 -14.69 6.28
N GLU A 23 9.42 -15.88 5.79
CA GLU A 23 9.91 -16.38 4.49
C GLU A 23 9.49 -15.50 3.30
N LEU A 24 8.37 -14.77 3.42
CA LEU A 24 7.86 -13.91 2.36
C LEU A 24 8.37 -12.46 2.45
N TRP A 25 9.04 -12.06 3.54
CA TRP A 25 9.37 -10.65 3.77
C TRP A 25 10.19 -10.03 2.64
N ASN A 26 11.23 -10.71 2.16
CA ASN A 26 12.07 -10.20 1.08
C ASN A 26 11.29 -10.07 -0.25
N LYS A 27 10.51 -11.10 -0.57
CA LYS A 27 9.68 -11.13 -1.78
C LYS A 27 8.62 -10.02 -1.76
N LEU A 28 7.90 -9.90 -0.64
CA LEU A 28 6.86 -8.89 -0.45
C LEU A 28 7.44 -7.48 -0.48
N HIS A 29 8.60 -7.27 0.13
CA HIS A 29 9.28 -5.97 0.11
C HIS A 29 9.54 -5.50 -1.33
N LEU A 30 10.14 -6.36 -2.16
CA LEU A 30 10.38 -6.05 -3.57
C LEU A 30 9.07 -5.85 -4.34
N GLN A 31 8.07 -6.70 -4.12
CA GLN A 31 6.76 -6.56 -4.74
C GLN A 31 6.09 -5.21 -4.40
N ILE A 32 6.18 -4.76 -3.15
CA ILE A 32 5.65 -3.46 -2.72
C ILE A 32 6.38 -2.32 -3.44
N ILE A 33 7.70 -2.40 -3.58
CA ILE A 33 8.50 -1.40 -4.31
C ILE A 33 8.10 -1.35 -5.78
N TYR A 34 8.06 -2.49 -6.46
CA TYR A 34 7.69 -2.55 -7.88
C TYR A 34 6.27 -2.07 -8.11
N TYR A 35 5.34 -2.46 -7.24
CA TYR A 35 3.95 -2.01 -7.30
C TYR A 35 3.85 -0.49 -7.14
N ALA A 36 4.52 0.07 -6.12
CA ALA A 36 4.49 1.51 -5.86
C ALA A 36 5.05 2.30 -7.05
N ARG A 37 6.10 1.81 -7.71
CA ARG A 37 6.70 2.48 -8.88
C ARG A 37 5.81 2.40 -10.13
N ALA A 38 5.16 1.27 -10.36
CA ALA A 38 4.37 1.06 -11.57
C ALA A 38 2.94 1.64 -11.46
N PHE A 39 2.30 1.51 -10.30
CA PHE A 39 0.86 1.75 -10.15
C PHE A 39 0.50 2.84 -9.14
N SER A 40 1.33 3.06 -8.12
CA SER A 40 1.06 4.03 -7.04
C SER A 40 2.20 5.05 -6.83
N PRO A 41 2.65 5.77 -7.88
CA PRO A 41 3.77 6.70 -7.75
C PRO A 41 3.41 7.89 -6.86
N ALA A 42 4.40 8.47 -6.18
CA ALA A 42 4.20 9.60 -5.27
C ALA A 42 3.73 10.89 -5.99
N ARG A 43 4.07 11.06 -7.27
CA ARG A 43 3.63 12.17 -8.13
C ARG A 43 2.91 11.61 -9.35
N GLY A 44 1.87 12.30 -9.82
CA GLY A 44 1.09 11.86 -10.98
C GLY A 44 0.30 10.57 -10.75
N TRP A 45 -0.06 10.28 -9.50
CA TRP A 45 -0.84 9.10 -9.15
C TRP A 45 -2.19 9.07 -9.87
N ASN A 46 -2.50 7.96 -10.53
CA ASN A 46 -3.77 7.74 -11.21
C ASN A 46 -4.47 6.51 -10.63
N ILE A 47 -5.61 6.74 -9.97
CA ILE A 47 -6.42 5.70 -9.33
C ILE A 47 -6.90 4.61 -10.30
N LYS A 48 -7.02 4.91 -11.60
CA LYS A 48 -7.38 3.91 -12.61
C LYS A 48 -6.34 2.80 -12.74
N ASN A 49 -5.07 3.12 -12.50
CA ASN A 49 -3.95 2.19 -12.59
C ASN A 49 -3.67 1.50 -11.25
N ASP A 50 -4.09 2.09 -10.13
CA ASP A 50 -3.86 1.56 -8.79
C ASP A 50 -4.93 0.53 -8.38
N ILE A 51 -4.72 -0.72 -8.79
CA ILE A 51 -5.63 -1.85 -8.58
C ILE A 51 -5.90 -2.10 -7.08
N ILE A 52 -4.86 -2.05 -6.25
CA ILE A 52 -4.95 -2.29 -4.80
C ILE A 52 -5.75 -1.18 -4.13
N THR A 53 -5.43 0.10 -4.40
CA THR A 53 -6.18 1.20 -3.79
C THR A 53 -7.62 1.23 -4.27
N LYS A 54 -7.89 0.89 -5.54
CA LYS A 54 -9.26 0.76 -6.04
C LYS A 54 -10.07 -0.31 -5.31
N ARG A 55 -9.44 -1.43 -4.91
CA ARG A 55 -10.14 -2.57 -4.26
C ARG A 55 -10.24 -2.45 -2.74
N VAL A 56 -9.17 -2.00 -2.08
CA VAL A 56 -9.04 -2.00 -0.60
C VAL A 56 -8.59 -0.63 -0.04
N GLY A 57 -8.75 0.43 -0.84
CA GLY A 57 -8.47 1.80 -0.43
C GLY A 57 -9.39 2.31 0.68
N ARG A 58 -9.02 3.44 1.27
CA ARG A 58 -9.89 4.11 2.23
C ARG A 58 -11.09 4.70 1.49
N LYS A 59 -12.31 4.41 1.96
CA LYS A 59 -13.56 4.96 1.41
C LYS A 59 -13.54 6.49 1.31
N SER A 60 -13.00 7.18 2.31
CA SER A 60 -12.89 8.64 2.29
C SER A 60 -12.02 9.17 1.14
N VAL A 61 -11.00 8.42 0.72
CA VAL A 61 -10.12 8.78 -0.41
C VAL A 61 -10.81 8.46 -1.73
N LEU A 62 -11.45 7.29 -1.84
CA LEU A 62 -12.18 6.88 -3.05
C LEU A 62 -13.35 7.83 -3.33
N ASN A 63 -14.16 8.16 -2.32
CA ASN A 63 -15.27 9.11 -2.44
C ASN A 63 -14.81 10.48 -2.96
N LYS A 64 -13.63 10.98 -2.52
CA LYS A 64 -13.07 12.25 -2.99
C LYS A 64 -12.67 12.20 -4.47
N LEU A 65 -12.39 11.00 -4.98
CA LEU A 65 -12.04 10.74 -6.38
C LEU A 65 -13.26 10.33 -7.21
N ASN A 66 -14.47 10.36 -6.64
CA ASN A 66 -15.71 9.85 -7.23
C ASN A 66 -15.66 8.36 -7.59
N PHE A 67 -14.98 7.54 -6.77
CA PHE A 67 -14.91 6.08 -6.87
C PHE A 67 -15.45 5.39 -5.61
#